data_AF-A0A530L9F4-F1
#
_entry.id   AF-A0A530L9F4-F1
#
_cell.length_a   1.000
_cell.length_b   1.000
_cell.length_c   1.000
_cell.angle_alpha   90.00
_cell.angle_beta   90.00
_cell.angle_gamma   90.00
#
_symmetry.space_group_name_H-M   'P 1'
#
loop_
_entity.id
_entity.type
_entity.pdbx_description
1 polymer ?
#
loop_
_entity_poly.entity_id
_entity_poly.type
_entity_poly.pdbx_seq_one_letter_code
_entity_poly.pdbx_strand_id
1 'polypeptide(L)'
;QMCGHYLVEPEACTPASGWEKGQVENQVGLVRERFFTPRLRFKTLEDLNGWLAAKCVAYAKAHRHPEQGDRTVWEVFEEERASFIPYAGRFDGFHCVPASVSKTCTVRFDNNKYSVLSSAVGRPVEIHAYADRIVIHQDGAVVGEHARCFGRNEVVYDPWHYVPV
;
A
#
# COMPACT_ATOMS: atom_id res chain seq x y z
N GLN A 1 -1.15 15.67 1.65
CA GLN A 1 0.19 15.18 1.28
C GLN A 1 0.13 14.22 0.09
N MET A 2 -0.61 13.10 0.18
CA MET A 2 -0.79 12.16 -0.95
C MET A 2 -1.35 12.81 -2.23
N CYS A 3 -2.44 13.59 -2.11
CA CYS A 3 -3.05 14.24 -3.28
C CYS A 3 -2.10 15.21 -4.00
N GLY A 4 -1.31 15.97 -3.24
CA GLY A 4 -0.27 16.86 -3.81
C GLY A 4 0.88 16.09 -4.47
N HIS A 5 1.27 14.93 -3.94
CA HIS A 5 2.30 14.06 -4.55
C HIS A 5 1.88 13.55 -5.94
N TYR A 6 0.61 13.19 -6.11
CA TYR A 6 0.09 12.68 -7.38
C TYR A 6 -0.61 13.75 -8.23
N LEU A 7 -0.58 15.02 -7.82
CA LEU A 7 -1.26 16.13 -8.51
C LEU A 7 -2.76 15.87 -8.74
N VAL A 8 -3.43 15.26 -7.77
CA VAL A 8 -4.87 14.96 -7.80
C VAL A 8 -5.63 15.95 -6.92
N GLU A 9 -6.75 16.46 -7.42
CA GLU A 9 -7.71 17.23 -6.63
C GLU A 9 -8.91 16.33 -6.28
N PRO A 10 -9.12 15.96 -5.00
CA PRO A 10 -10.22 15.09 -4.63
C PRO A 10 -11.55 15.86 -4.60
N GLU A 11 -12.54 15.38 -5.36
CA GLU A 11 -13.91 15.86 -5.26
C GLU A 11 -14.70 14.96 -4.31
N ALA A 12 -15.28 15.55 -3.25
CA ALA A 12 -16.08 14.81 -2.29
C ALA A 12 -17.53 14.69 -2.77
N CYS A 13 -18.12 13.49 -2.65
CA CYS A 13 -19.56 13.32 -2.88
C CYS A 13 -20.37 14.18 -1.91
N THR A 14 -21.52 14.66 -2.37
CA THR A 14 -22.48 15.36 -1.54
C THR A 14 -22.99 14.42 -0.44
N PRO A 15 -23.10 14.89 0.83
CA PRO A 15 -23.65 14.08 1.90
C PRO A 15 -25.04 13.51 1.54
N ALA A 16 -25.26 12.22 1.79
CA ALA A 16 -26.47 11.47 1.44
C ALA A 16 -26.77 11.27 -0.07
N SER A 17 -25.85 11.60 -0.97
CA SER A 17 -26.00 11.42 -2.41
C SER A 17 -25.35 10.12 -2.91
N GLY A 18 -25.90 8.98 -2.52
CA GLY A 18 -25.40 7.65 -2.94
C GLY A 18 -25.40 7.44 -4.46
N TRP A 19 -26.26 8.15 -5.20
CA TRP A 19 -26.32 8.07 -6.68
C TRP A 19 -25.01 8.52 -7.35
N GLU A 20 -24.22 9.38 -6.73
CA GLU A 20 -22.94 9.87 -7.26
C GLU A 20 -21.88 8.76 -7.30
N LYS A 21 -22.11 7.65 -6.58
CA LYS A 21 -21.25 6.46 -6.57
C LYS A 21 -21.76 5.32 -7.46
N GLY A 22 -22.90 5.50 -8.14
CA GLY A 22 -23.55 4.41 -8.89
C GLY A 22 -22.68 3.79 -9.98
N GLN A 23 -21.86 4.59 -10.67
CA GLN A 23 -20.92 4.08 -11.67
C GLN A 23 -19.80 3.23 -11.03
N VAL A 24 -19.23 3.70 -9.92
CA VAL A 24 -18.16 2.99 -9.19
C VAL A 24 -18.69 1.68 -8.64
N GLU A 25 -19.87 1.68 -8.04
CA GLU A 25 -20.50 0.48 -7.48
C GLU A 25 -20.83 -0.55 -8.56
N ASN A 26 -21.37 -0.12 -9.71
CA ASN A 26 -21.64 -1.00 -10.85
C ASN A 26 -20.36 -1.62 -11.41
N GLN A 27 -19.27 -0.86 -11.52
CA GLN A 27 -17.98 -1.38 -11.96
C GLN A 27 -17.39 -2.40 -10.96
N VAL A 28 -17.53 -2.15 -9.65
CA VAL A 28 -17.13 -3.12 -8.62
C VAL A 28 -17.94 -4.41 -8.74
N GLY A 29 -19.26 -4.30 -8.95
CA GLY A 29 -20.14 -5.44 -9.23
C GLY A 29 -19.67 -6.23 -10.46
N LEU A 30 -19.41 -5.54 -11.57
CA LEU A 30 -18.92 -6.12 -12.81
C LEU A 30 -17.62 -6.91 -12.61
N VAL A 31 -16.63 -6.35 -11.91
CA VAL A 31 -15.36 -7.05 -11.64
C VAL A 31 -15.59 -8.27 -10.76
N ARG A 32 -16.39 -8.15 -9.69
CA ARG A 32 -16.69 -9.28 -8.79
C ARG A 32 -17.36 -10.43 -9.54
N GLU A 33 -18.36 -10.11 -10.35
CA GLU A 33 -19.13 -11.12 -11.09
C GLU A 33 -18.34 -11.69 -12.27
N ARG A 34 -17.71 -10.85 -13.10
CA ARG A 34 -17.04 -11.31 -14.32
C ARG A 34 -15.65 -11.89 -14.09
N PHE A 35 -14.88 -11.37 -13.13
CA PHE A 35 -13.49 -11.78 -12.97
C PHE A 35 -13.35 -12.85 -11.89
N PHE A 36 -14.09 -12.73 -10.79
CA PHE A 36 -13.92 -13.58 -9.61
C PHE A 36 -14.97 -14.69 -9.47
N THR A 37 -15.76 -14.95 -10.52
CA THR A 37 -16.71 -16.06 -10.57
C THR A 37 -16.30 -17.08 -11.64
N PRO A 38 -16.10 -18.36 -11.29
CA PRO A 38 -16.15 -18.93 -9.94
C PRO A 38 -15.00 -18.45 -9.04
N ARG A 39 -15.12 -18.67 -7.72
CA ARG A 39 -14.13 -18.22 -6.73
C ARG A 39 -12.74 -18.77 -7.08
N LEU A 40 -11.82 -17.85 -7.34
CA LEU A 40 -10.43 -18.17 -7.65
C LEU A 40 -9.61 -18.44 -6.39
N ARG A 41 -8.57 -19.27 -6.52
CA ARG A 41 -7.61 -19.56 -5.46
C ARG A 41 -6.20 -19.26 -5.97
N PHE A 42 -5.45 -18.51 -5.16
CA PHE A 42 -4.07 -18.16 -5.42
C PHE A 42 -3.22 -18.51 -4.20
N LYS A 43 -1.94 -18.79 -4.40
CA LYS A 43 -1.01 -19.14 -3.32
C LYS A 43 -0.52 -17.89 -2.60
N THR A 44 -0.28 -16.81 -3.34
CA THR A 44 0.18 -15.53 -2.81
C THR A 44 -0.67 -14.36 -3.31
N LEU A 45 -0.57 -13.22 -2.63
CA LEU A 45 -1.20 -11.97 -3.08
C LEU A 45 -0.55 -11.46 -4.38
N GLU A 46 0.74 -11.73 -4.58
CA GLU A 46 1.47 -11.37 -5.79
C GLU A 46 0.91 -12.11 -7.01
N ASP A 47 0.64 -13.42 -6.89
CA ASP A 47 0.00 -14.22 -7.94
C ASP A 47 -1.36 -13.65 -8.34
N LEU A 48 -2.16 -13.26 -7.34
CA LEU A 48 -3.47 -12.64 -7.55
C LEU A 48 -3.32 -11.30 -8.30
N ASN A 49 -2.40 -10.44 -7.87
CA ASN A 49 -2.18 -9.13 -8.49
C ASN A 49 -1.71 -9.27 -9.95
N GLY A 50 -0.78 -10.18 -10.23
CA GLY A 50 -0.32 -10.47 -11.59
C GLY A 50 -1.43 -11.00 -12.48
N TRP A 51 -2.23 -11.96 -11.98
CA TRP A 51 -3.38 -12.48 -12.70
C TRP A 51 -4.43 -11.40 -12.98
N LEU A 52 -4.76 -10.57 -11.98
CA LEU A 52 -5.76 -9.51 -12.11
C LEU A 52 -5.32 -8.45 -13.14
N ALA A 53 -4.06 -8.02 -13.10
CA ALA A 53 -3.52 -7.08 -14.08
C ALA A 53 -3.64 -7.62 -15.51
N ALA A 54 -3.24 -8.89 -15.73
CA ALA A 54 -3.37 -9.54 -17.03
C ALA A 54 -4.85 -9.63 -17.48
N LYS A 55 -5.76 -9.95 -16.55
CA LYS A 55 -7.20 -10.05 -16.81
C LYS A 55 -7.80 -8.68 -17.21
N CYS A 56 -7.43 -7.60 -16.51
CA CYS A 56 -7.85 -6.23 -16.85
C CYS A 56 -7.40 -5.83 -18.26
N VAL A 57 -6.14 -6.10 -18.62
CA VAL A 57 -5.61 -5.81 -19.97
C VAL A 57 -6.35 -6.63 -21.02
N ALA A 58 -6.55 -7.93 -20.79
CA ALA A 58 -7.29 -8.78 -21.71
C ALA A 58 -8.75 -8.31 -21.90
N TYR A 59 -9.40 -7.88 -20.81
CA TYR A 59 -10.74 -7.31 -20.85
C TYR A 59 -10.78 -6.03 -21.69
N ALA A 60 -9.88 -5.08 -21.43
CA ALA A 60 -9.82 -3.81 -22.16
C ALA A 60 -9.59 -3.99 -23.67
N LYS A 61 -8.80 -5.00 -24.05
CA LYS A 61 -8.56 -5.35 -25.47
C LYS A 61 -9.78 -5.97 -26.16
N ALA A 62 -10.62 -6.69 -25.41
CA ALA A 62 -11.77 -7.39 -25.98
C ALA A 62 -13.06 -6.55 -26.00
N HIS A 63 -13.19 -5.56 -25.10
CA HIS A 63 -14.43 -4.81 -24.93
C HIS A 63 -14.42 -3.50 -25.72
N ARG A 64 -15.55 -3.23 -26.38
CA ARG A 64 -15.77 -1.94 -27.07
C ARG A 64 -15.82 -0.79 -26.08
N HIS A 65 -15.35 0.38 -26.51
CA HIS A 65 -15.45 1.60 -25.74
C HIS A 65 -16.93 1.97 -25.59
N PRO A 66 -17.41 2.34 -24.38
CA PRO A 66 -18.83 2.58 -24.12
C PRO A 66 -19.42 3.70 -24.98
N GLU A 67 -18.61 4.71 -25.33
CA GLU A 67 -19.02 5.86 -26.14
C GLU A 67 -18.48 5.82 -27.58
N GLN A 68 -17.41 5.05 -27.83
CA GLN A 68 -16.73 4.97 -29.13
C GLN A 68 -16.82 3.52 -29.64
N GLY A 69 -18.03 3.06 -29.96
CA GLY A 69 -18.34 1.65 -30.17
C GLY A 69 -17.54 0.94 -31.27
N ASP A 70 -16.94 1.68 -32.19
CA ASP A 70 -16.07 1.15 -33.25
C ASP A 70 -14.67 0.76 -32.76
N ARG A 71 -14.29 1.22 -31.57
CA ARG A 71 -12.98 1.03 -30.96
C ARG A 71 -13.10 0.22 -29.67
N THR A 72 -12.00 -0.38 -29.26
CA THR A 72 -11.85 -1.04 -27.96
C THR A 72 -11.41 -0.05 -26.89
N VAL A 73 -11.68 -0.36 -25.63
CA VAL A 73 -11.17 0.43 -24.50
C VAL A 73 -9.64 0.54 -24.55
N TRP A 74 -8.95 -0.53 -24.96
CA TRP A 74 -7.50 -0.55 -25.11
C TRP A 74 -6.97 0.39 -26.20
N GLU A 75 -7.64 0.47 -27.34
CA GLU A 75 -7.22 1.36 -28.45
C GLU A 75 -7.33 2.83 -28.07
N VAL A 76 -8.35 3.21 -27.31
CA VAL A 76 -8.50 4.58 -26.80
C VAL A 76 -7.44 4.85 -25.72
N PHE A 77 -7.23 3.91 -24.79
CA PHE A 77 -6.19 4.02 -23.76
C PHE A 77 -4.78 4.25 -24.33
N GLU A 78 -4.39 3.49 -25.37
CA GLU A 78 -3.06 3.64 -25.96
C GLU A 78 -2.90 4.97 -26.72
N GLU A 79 -3.97 5.53 -27.30
CA GLU A 79 -3.94 6.86 -27.90
C GLU A 79 -3.75 7.96 -26.84
N GLU A 80 -4.49 7.87 -25.73
CA GLU A 80 -4.44 8.87 -24.65
C GLU A 80 -3.18 8.77 -23.79
N ARG A 81 -2.46 7.64 -23.85
CA ARG A 81 -1.30 7.35 -23.00
C ARG A 81 -0.22 8.43 -23.06
N ALA A 82 -0.03 9.07 -24.22
CA ALA A 82 0.94 10.16 -24.38
C ALA A 82 0.54 11.44 -23.63
N SER A 83 -0.75 11.60 -23.32
CA SER A 83 -1.33 12.75 -22.60
C SER A 83 -1.31 12.57 -21.09
N PHE A 84 -0.90 11.40 -20.58
CA PHE A 84 -0.91 11.13 -19.14
C PHE A 84 0.16 11.92 -18.40
N ILE A 85 -0.18 12.33 -17.19
CA ILE A 85 0.76 12.94 -16.25
C ILE A 85 1.85 11.89 -15.92
N PRO A 86 3.14 12.25 -15.97
CA PRO A 86 4.22 11.34 -15.60
C PRO A 86 4.04 10.77 -14.19
N TYR A 87 4.34 9.48 -14.03
CA TYR A 87 4.28 8.84 -12.72
C TYR A 87 5.37 9.42 -11.80
N ALA A 88 4.93 10.14 -10.76
CA ALA A 88 5.81 10.80 -9.78
C ALA A 88 6.52 9.85 -8.79
N GLY A 89 6.41 8.53 -9.00
CA GLY A 89 6.94 7.54 -8.06
C GLY A 89 5.98 7.25 -6.89
N ARG A 90 6.39 6.32 -6.02
CA ARG A 90 5.59 5.91 -4.86
C ARG A 90 5.57 7.03 -3.82
N PHE A 91 4.38 7.41 -3.37
CA PHE A 91 4.22 8.23 -2.18
C PHE A 91 4.72 7.46 -0.94
N ASP A 92 5.55 8.09 -0.12
CA ASP A 92 6.06 7.51 1.12
C ASP A 92 4.99 7.61 2.22
N GLY A 93 4.05 6.65 2.19
CA GLY A 93 2.93 6.59 3.12
C GLY A 93 3.24 5.69 4.32
N PHE A 94 3.59 6.31 5.45
CA PHE A 94 3.74 5.62 6.73
C PHE A 94 2.96 6.32 7.84
N HIS A 95 2.68 5.58 8.90
CA HIS A 95 2.16 6.15 10.14
C HIS A 95 3.33 6.35 11.11
N CYS A 96 3.61 7.60 11.49
CA CYS A 96 4.66 7.91 12.44
C CYS A 96 4.15 7.78 13.88
N VAL A 97 4.87 7.03 14.72
CA VAL A 97 4.53 6.83 16.13
C VAL A 97 5.77 6.99 17.00
N PRO A 98 5.77 7.90 18.00
CA PRO A 98 6.86 7.96 18.96
C PRO A 98 6.85 6.72 19.87
N ALA A 99 8.02 6.18 20.18
CA ALA A 99 8.19 5.05 21.08
C ALA A 99 9.40 5.22 21.98
N SER A 100 9.31 4.65 23.19
CA SER A 100 10.44 4.57 24.10
C SER A 100 11.19 3.25 23.92
N VAL A 101 12.52 3.32 23.88
CA VAL A 101 13.38 2.14 23.84
C VAL A 101 13.55 1.58 25.25
N SER A 102 13.25 0.29 25.43
CA SER A 102 13.48 -0.40 26.69
C SER A 102 14.97 -0.64 26.96
N LYS A 103 15.32 -0.94 28.21
CA LYS A 103 16.69 -1.35 28.58
C LYS A 103 17.19 -2.62 27.89
N THR A 104 16.29 -3.40 27.28
CA THR A 104 16.62 -4.62 26.52
C THR A 104 16.76 -4.36 25.02
N CYS A 105 16.95 -3.09 24.63
CA CYS A 105 17.06 -2.62 23.25
C CYS A 105 15.83 -3.02 22.40
N THR A 106 14.61 -2.80 22.92
CA THR A 106 13.38 -3.08 22.16
C THR A 106 12.39 -1.93 22.22
N VAL A 107 11.60 -1.76 21.16
CA VAL A 107 10.45 -0.85 21.09
C VAL A 107 9.16 -1.64 20.97
N ARG A 108 8.04 -1.09 21.44
CA ARG A 108 6.73 -1.71 21.31
C ARG A 108 5.92 -1.04 20.21
N PHE A 109 5.41 -1.84 19.28
CA PHE A 109 4.49 -1.39 18.24
C PHE A 109 3.47 -2.49 17.94
N ASP A 110 2.19 -2.12 17.82
CA ASP A 110 1.10 -3.05 17.46
C ASP A 110 1.05 -4.34 18.32
N ASN A 111 1.25 -4.19 19.64
CA ASN A 111 1.36 -5.28 20.62
C ASN A 111 2.54 -6.25 20.46
N ASN A 112 3.49 -5.94 19.59
CA ASN A 112 4.71 -6.71 19.43
C ASN A 112 5.92 -5.87 19.86
N LYS A 113 7.03 -6.53 20.14
CA LYS A 113 8.31 -5.89 20.45
C LYS A 113 9.29 -6.13 19.31
N TYR A 114 10.06 -5.10 18.99
CA TYR A 114 11.06 -5.15 17.94
C TYR A 114 12.37 -4.65 18.51
N SER A 115 13.44 -5.38 18.28
CA SER A 115 14.78 -4.95 18.70
C SER A 115 15.24 -3.71 17.92
N VAL A 116 16.12 -2.92 18.54
CA VAL A 116 16.80 -1.76 17.94
C VAL A 116 18.26 -1.79 18.33
N LEU A 117 19.12 -1.11 17.58
CA LEU A 117 20.53 -0.92 17.92
C LEU A 117 20.69 -0.49 19.39
N SER A 118 21.67 -1.09 20.07
CA SER A 118 21.97 -0.79 21.47
C SER A 118 22.27 0.69 21.74
N SER A 119 22.79 1.40 20.75
CA SER A 119 23.03 2.85 20.79
C SER A 119 21.74 3.69 20.92
N ALA A 120 20.57 3.12 20.60
CA ALA A 120 19.30 3.82 20.67
C ALA A 120 18.70 3.87 22.08
N VAL A 121 19.24 3.10 23.04
CA VAL A 121 18.71 3.03 24.41
C VAL A 121 18.86 4.37 25.13
N GLY A 122 17.83 4.75 25.89
CA GLY A 122 17.84 5.93 26.76
C GLY A 122 17.23 7.20 26.16
N ARG A 123 16.91 7.20 24.87
CA ARG A 123 16.22 8.30 24.19
C ARG A 123 15.01 7.78 23.40
N PRO A 124 13.97 8.61 23.17
CA PRO A 124 12.84 8.22 22.34
C PRO A 124 13.26 7.99 20.89
N VAL A 125 12.43 7.26 20.16
CA VAL A 125 12.57 6.99 18.72
C VAL A 125 11.25 7.22 18.02
N GLU A 126 11.29 7.37 16.69
CA GLU A 126 10.12 7.43 15.83
C GLU A 126 9.99 6.13 15.04
N ILE A 127 8.81 5.52 15.07
CA ILE A 127 8.49 4.34 14.30
C ILE A 127 7.72 4.79 13.07
N HIS A 128 8.31 4.60 11.89
CA HIS A 128 7.64 4.70 10.61
C HIS A 128 7.02 3.34 10.30
N ALA A 129 5.72 3.22 10.56
CA ALA A 129 4.97 2.00 10.32
C ALA A 129 4.40 1.96 8.90
N TYR A 130 4.91 1.02 8.11
CA TYR A 130 4.41 0.69 6.78
C TYR A 130 3.41 -0.47 6.85
N ALA A 131 2.87 -0.84 5.69
CA ALA A 131 1.95 -1.98 5.59
C ALA A 131 2.67 -3.30 5.89
N ASP A 132 3.89 -3.47 5.41
CA ASP A 132 4.66 -4.73 5.43
C ASP A 132 5.88 -4.70 6.36
N ARG A 133 6.35 -3.51 6.74
CA ARG A 133 7.52 -3.32 7.61
C ARG A 133 7.34 -2.19 8.61
N ILE A 134 8.26 -2.11 9.56
CA ILE A 134 8.47 -0.94 10.39
C ILE A 134 9.93 -0.50 10.27
N VAL A 135 10.16 0.81 10.25
CA VAL A 135 11.49 1.42 10.29
C VAL A 135 11.55 2.33 11.50
N ILE A 136 12.60 2.21 12.30
CA ILE A 136 12.73 2.87 13.59
C ILE A 136 13.87 3.86 13.48
N HIS A 137 13.57 5.14 13.69
CA HIS A 137 14.50 6.25 13.53
C HIS A 137 14.85 6.89 14.88
N GLN A 138 16.12 7.28 15.03
CA GLN A 138 16.58 8.15 16.11
C GLN A 138 17.51 9.21 15.53
N ASP A 139 17.23 10.49 15.78
CA ASP A 139 18.01 11.63 15.28
C ASP A 139 18.24 11.58 13.74
N GLY A 140 17.24 11.10 12.99
CA GLY A 140 17.33 10.93 11.54
C GLY A 140 18.04 9.66 11.06
N ALA A 141 18.73 8.92 11.94
CA ALA A 141 19.37 7.65 11.61
C ALA A 141 18.40 6.47 11.81
N VAL A 142 18.47 5.46 10.93
CA VAL A 142 17.74 4.20 11.12
C VAL A 142 18.46 3.38 12.19
N VAL A 143 17.75 3.07 13.27
CA VAL A 143 18.23 2.25 14.39
C VAL A 143 17.57 0.88 14.47
N GLY A 144 16.68 0.55 13.53
CA GLY A 144 16.14 -0.79 13.36
C GLY A 144 15.14 -0.84 12.20
N GLU A 145 15.14 -1.95 11.48
CA GLU A 145 14.17 -2.23 10.41
C GLU A 145 13.69 -3.67 10.55
N HIS A 146 12.37 -3.89 10.50
CA HIS A 146 11.78 -5.21 10.68
C HIS A 146 10.59 -5.41 9.76
N ALA A 147 10.39 -6.64 9.28
CA ALA A 147 9.09 -7.05 8.75
C ALA A 147 8.02 -6.88 9.84
N ARG A 148 6.85 -6.37 9.46
CA ARG A 148 5.76 -6.11 10.39
C ARG A 148 5.15 -7.44 10.86
N CYS A 149 5.16 -7.65 12.17
CA CYS A 149 4.47 -8.76 12.79
C CYS A 149 3.01 -8.38 13.10
N PHE A 150 2.07 -9.15 12.57
CA PHE A 150 0.63 -9.01 12.84
C PHE A 150 0.12 -9.94 13.95
N GLY A 151 1.01 -10.73 14.55
CA GLY A 151 0.73 -11.50 15.77
C GLY A 151 0.52 -10.60 16.98
N ARG A 152 0.47 -11.18 18.18
CA ARG A 152 0.38 -10.43 19.44
C ARG A 152 1.38 -10.96 20.44
N ASN A 153 2.03 -10.04 21.15
CA ASN A 153 3.04 -10.33 22.16
C ASN A 153 4.29 -11.06 21.62
N GLU A 154 4.52 -10.98 20.32
CA GLU A 154 5.75 -11.50 19.71
C GLU A 154 6.92 -10.57 19.98
N VAL A 155 8.13 -11.13 19.99
CA VAL A 155 9.36 -10.37 20.10
C VAL A 155 10.27 -10.71 18.92
N VAL A 156 10.50 -9.73 18.05
CA VAL A 156 11.32 -9.86 16.85
C VAL A 156 12.71 -9.30 17.13
N TYR A 157 13.70 -10.19 17.10
CA TYR A 157 15.09 -9.85 17.32
C TYR A 157 15.87 -9.86 16.01
N ASP A 158 16.70 -8.84 15.83
CA ASP A 158 17.85 -8.87 14.94
C ASP A 158 19.11 -8.97 15.83
N PRO A 159 19.89 -10.06 15.75
CA PRO A 159 21.10 -10.23 16.54
C PRO A 159 22.12 -9.09 16.36
N TRP A 160 22.18 -8.46 15.18
CA TRP A 160 23.13 -7.38 14.89
C TRP A 160 22.86 -6.13 15.72
N HIS A 161 21.63 -5.96 16.23
CA HIS A 161 21.29 -4.85 17.12
C HIS A 161 22.06 -4.84 18.45
N TYR A 162 22.65 -5.97 18.83
CA TYR A 162 23.34 -6.15 20.09
C TYR A 162 24.86 -6.17 19.96
N VAL A 163 25.38 -6.09 18.74
CA VAL A 163 26.83 -6.07 18.48
C VAL A 163 27.29 -4.60 18.45
N PRO A 164 28.36 -4.24 19.18
CA PRO A 164 28.94 -2.90 19.08
C PRO A 164 29.46 -2.68 17.66
N VAL A 165 29.07 -1.57 17.03
CA VAL A 165 29.65 -1.09 15.77
C VAL A 165 30.75 -0.10 16.09
#